data_AF-V5IIF9-F1
#
_entry.id   AF-V5IIF9-F1
#
_cell.length_a   1.000
_cell.length_b   1.000
_cell.length_c   1.000
_cell.angle_alpha   90.00
_cell.angle_beta   90.00
_cell.angle_gamma   90.00
#
_symmetry.space_group_name_H-M   'P 1'
#
loop_
_entity.id
_entity.type
_entity.pdbx_description
1 polymer ?
#
loop_
_entity_poly.entity_id
_entity_poly.type
_entity_poly.pdbx_seq_one_letter_code
_entity_poly.pdbx_strand_id
1 'polypeptide(L)'
;MLLRTFVTLLLVTAFQNGEFSNMAFGTEKCMELIQEGGDIACNLTGQGNYEHMSIGNCWVTCTEHFADFYLPHVECERVLALESWAGFQKEFGSLPPYRFESCGDEDQRKLRNWVDKWKNLKTKSKDYLCSHEKKSF
;
A
#
# COMPACT_ATOMS: atom_id res chain seq x y z
N MET A 1 -31.66 12.92 -22.51
CA MET A 1 -30.96 11.70 -22.98
C MET A 1 -29.63 12.00 -23.67
N LEU A 2 -29.54 13.07 -24.48
CA LEU A 2 -28.29 13.53 -25.13
C LEU A 2 -27.12 13.84 -24.17
N LEU A 3 -27.39 14.39 -22.98
CA LEU A 3 -26.32 14.70 -22.03
C LEU A 3 -25.63 13.44 -21.48
N ARG A 4 -26.40 12.36 -21.27
CA ARG A 4 -25.85 11.08 -20.79
C ARG A 4 -25.00 10.40 -21.85
N THR A 5 -25.43 10.47 -23.12
CA THR A 5 -24.65 9.92 -24.25
C THR A 5 -23.35 10.69 -24.47
N PHE A 6 -23.35 12.01 -24.27
CA PHE A 6 -22.13 12.83 -24.36
C PHE A 6 -21.13 12.53 -23.23
N VAL A 7 -21.59 12.33 -21.99
CA VAL A 7 -20.72 11.96 -20.87
C VAL A 7 -20.12 10.57 -21.07
N THR A 8 -20.90 9.59 -21.55
CA THR A 8 -20.35 8.26 -21.89
C THR A 8 -19.38 8.33 -23.06
N LEU A 9 -19.62 9.16 -24.07
CA LEU A 9 -18.67 9.30 -25.19
C LEU A 9 -17.35 9.96 -24.75
N LEU A 10 -17.41 10.96 -23.88
CA LEU A 10 -16.23 11.65 -23.34
C LEU A 10 -15.41 10.75 -22.41
N LEU A 11 -16.06 9.90 -21.62
CA LEU A 11 -15.36 8.88 -20.85
C LEU A 11 -14.69 7.88 -21.79
N VAL A 12 -15.41 7.38 -22.81
CA VAL A 12 -14.86 6.42 -23.79
C VAL A 12 -13.68 7.01 -24.56
N THR A 13 -13.71 8.27 -24.98
CA THR A 13 -12.57 8.89 -25.67
C THR A 13 -11.42 9.22 -24.73
N ALA A 14 -11.65 9.50 -23.45
CA ALA A 14 -10.60 9.58 -22.44
C ALA A 14 -9.96 8.21 -22.16
N PHE A 15 -10.73 7.11 -22.24
CA PHE A 15 -10.21 5.74 -22.14
C PHE A 15 -9.52 5.24 -23.42
N GLN A 16 -9.90 5.74 -24.60
CA GLN A 16 -9.33 5.33 -25.89
C GLN A 16 -8.10 6.15 -26.30
N ASN A 17 -8.04 7.44 -25.92
CA ASN A 17 -6.92 8.33 -26.24
C ASN A 17 -6.03 8.63 -25.02
N GLY A 18 -6.47 8.26 -23.82
CA GLY A 18 -5.61 8.20 -22.65
C GLY A 18 -4.75 6.97 -22.79
N GLU A 19 -3.50 7.18 -23.17
CA GLU A 19 -2.38 6.29 -22.87
C GLU A 19 -2.64 5.50 -21.58
N PHE A 20 -3.15 4.25 -21.69
CA PHE A 20 -2.82 3.20 -20.75
C PHE A 20 -1.36 2.82 -21.01
N SER A 21 -0.48 3.80 -20.87
CA SER A 21 0.96 3.61 -20.79
C SER A 21 1.18 2.72 -19.59
N ASN A 22 1.46 1.45 -19.86
CA ASN A 22 2.05 0.48 -18.94
C ASN A 22 1.75 0.75 -17.47
N MET A 23 0.70 0.10 -16.93
CA MET A 23 0.36 0.03 -15.50
C MET A 23 1.46 -0.64 -14.64
N ALA A 24 2.72 -0.58 -15.08
CA ALA A 24 3.95 -0.88 -14.37
C ALA A 24 4.60 0.39 -13.78
N PHE A 25 4.16 1.60 -14.16
CA PHE A 25 4.66 2.83 -13.57
C PHE A 25 3.92 3.16 -12.27
N GLY A 26 4.44 2.67 -11.14
CA GLY A 26 4.01 3.08 -9.80
C GLY A 26 4.06 1.99 -8.75
N THR A 27 3.85 0.73 -9.12
CA THR A 27 3.82 -0.41 -8.20
C THR A 27 5.08 -0.51 -7.34
N GLU A 28 6.25 -0.25 -7.94
CA GLU A 28 7.53 -0.28 -7.24
C GLU A 28 7.55 0.67 -6.04
N LYS A 29 6.97 1.87 -6.14
CA LYS A 29 7.09 2.88 -5.08
C LYS A 29 6.30 2.51 -3.82
N CYS A 30 5.08 2.02 -3.98
CA CYS A 30 4.26 1.63 -2.84
C CYS A 30 4.78 0.32 -2.23
N MET A 31 5.24 -0.61 -3.05
CA MET A 31 5.87 -1.83 -2.56
C MET A 31 7.18 -1.56 -1.80
N GLU A 32 8.02 -0.63 -2.27
CA GLU A 32 9.20 -0.15 -1.55
C GLU A 32 8.83 0.40 -0.16
N LEU A 33 7.77 1.22 -0.08
CA LEU A 33 7.32 1.78 1.21
C LEU A 33 6.76 0.70 2.15
N ILE A 34 6.03 -0.28 1.60
CA ILE A 34 5.52 -1.44 2.36
C ILE A 34 6.68 -2.25 2.92
N GLN A 35 7.69 -2.56 2.09
CA GLN A 35 8.90 -3.27 2.51
C GLN A 35 9.68 -2.47 3.56
N GLU A 36 9.92 -1.18 3.33
CA GLU A 36 10.65 -0.31 4.26
C GLU A 36 9.99 -0.26 5.64
N GLY A 37 8.69 0.04 5.69
CA GLY A 37 7.99 0.11 6.97
C GLY A 37 7.84 -1.27 7.63
N GLY A 38 7.70 -2.33 6.84
CA GLY A 38 7.67 -3.70 7.33
C GLY A 38 9.00 -4.12 7.96
N ASP A 39 10.11 -3.82 7.30
CA ASP A 39 11.45 -4.08 7.83
C ASP A 39 11.66 -3.34 9.15
N ILE A 40 11.25 -2.07 9.25
CA ILE A 40 11.36 -1.31 10.50
C ILE A 40 10.52 -1.95 11.59
N ALA A 41 9.27 -2.32 11.31
CA ALA A 41 8.36 -2.92 12.29
C ALA A 41 8.87 -4.30 12.78
N CYS A 42 9.28 -5.17 11.86
CA CYS A 42 9.82 -6.48 12.17
C CYS A 42 11.09 -6.38 13.02
N ASN A 43 12.04 -5.54 12.62
CA ASN A 43 13.30 -5.36 13.36
C ASN A 43 13.06 -4.76 14.74
N LEU A 44 12.19 -3.75 14.84
CA LEU A 44 11.89 -3.09 16.11
C LEU A 44 11.25 -4.03 17.13
N THR A 45 10.51 -5.04 16.66
CA THR A 45 9.85 -6.03 17.51
C THR A 45 10.66 -7.32 17.70
N GLY A 46 11.89 -7.38 17.17
CA GLY A 46 12.76 -8.54 17.31
C GLY A 46 12.34 -9.75 16.48
N GLN A 47 11.55 -9.56 15.42
CA GLN A 47 11.02 -10.63 14.58
C GLN A 47 11.80 -10.83 13.27
N GLY A 48 13.01 -10.28 13.19
CA GLY A 48 13.84 -10.29 11.99
C GLY A 48 13.40 -9.26 10.96
N ASN A 49 13.34 -9.65 9.69
CA ASN A 49 13.09 -8.74 8.57
C ASN A 49 11.68 -8.91 8.00
N TYR A 50 11.28 -7.99 7.13
CA TYR A 50 10.13 -8.18 6.25
C TYR A 50 10.34 -9.45 5.41
N GLU A 51 9.31 -10.29 5.34
CA GLU A 51 9.32 -11.45 4.46
C GLU A 51 8.31 -11.28 3.33
N HIS A 52 7.03 -11.06 3.67
CA HIS A 52 5.97 -10.91 2.69
C HIS A 52 4.77 -10.13 3.26
N MET A 53 3.79 -9.85 2.39
CA MET A 53 2.53 -9.20 2.75
C MET A 53 1.36 -10.15 2.44
N SER A 54 0.41 -10.24 3.37
CA SER A 54 -0.89 -10.87 3.11
C SER A 54 -1.87 -9.81 2.61
N ILE A 55 -2.23 -9.87 1.34
CA ILE A 55 -3.23 -8.96 0.75
C ILE A 55 -4.61 -9.20 1.39
N GLY A 56 -4.97 -10.47 1.62
CA GLY A 56 -6.28 -10.84 2.18
C GLY A 56 -6.50 -10.33 3.61
N ASN A 57 -5.43 -10.32 4.43
CA ASN A 57 -5.50 -9.82 5.80
C ASN A 57 -5.01 -8.38 5.96
N CYS A 58 -4.40 -7.81 4.91
CA CYS A 58 -3.82 -6.48 4.84
C CYS A 58 -2.76 -6.19 5.92
N TRP A 59 -1.79 -7.07 6.03
CA TRP A 59 -0.63 -6.91 6.93
C TRP A 59 0.65 -7.40 6.29
N VAL A 60 1.78 -6.97 6.85
CA VAL A 60 3.09 -7.55 6.57
C VAL A 60 3.44 -8.60 7.63
N THR A 61 4.19 -9.61 7.21
CA THR A 61 4.66 -10.72 8.02
C THR A 61 6.19 -10.70 8.07
N CYS A 62 6.73 -11.04 9.23
CA CYS A 62 8.15 -11.07 9.52
C CYS A 62 8.72 -12.49 9.45
N THR A 63 10.03 -12.62 9.28
CA THR A 63 10.72 -13.92 9.18
C THR A 63 10.53 -14.84 10.40
N GLU A 64 10.30 -14.30 11.60
CA GLU A 64 10.07 -15.08 12.83
C GLU A 64 8.57 -15.32 13.13
N HIS A 65 7.66 -14.80 12.28
CA HIS A 65 6.21 -15.07 12.28
C HIS A 65 5.47 -14.97 13.64
N PHE A 66 5.84 -14.03 14.50
CA PHE A 66 5.24 -13.90 15.84
C PHE A 66 4.08 -12.89 15.92
N ALA A 67 4.19 -11.75 15.25
CA ALA A 67 3.15 -10.73 15.16
C ALA A 67 3.14 -10.07 13.79
N ASP A 68 1.94 -9.83 13.29
CA ASP A 68 1.69 -9.19 12.00
C ASP A 68 1.47 -7.68 12.16
N PHE A 69 1.89 -6.91 11.16
CA PHE A 69 1.77 -5.45 11.16
C PHE A 69 0.86 -4.95 10.06
N TYR A 70 -0.29 -4.42 10.45
CA TYR A 70 -1.30 -3.92 9.53
C TYR A 70 -0.80 -2.75 8.68
N LEU A 71 -1.13 -2.83 7.40
CA LEU A 71 -1.02 -1.73 6.46
C LEU A 71 -2.23 -0.80 6.60
N PRO A 72 -2.18 0.43 6.05
CA PRO A 72 -3.39 1.22 5.88
C PRO A 72 -4.39 0.40 5.05
N HIS A 73 -5.54 0.03 5.64
CA HIS A 73 -6.47 -0.95 5.05
C HIS A 73 -6.86 -0.68 3.59
N VAL A 74 -6.98 0.60 3.23
CA VAL A 74 -7.35 1.04 1.87
C VAL A 74 -6.39 0.50 0.81
N GLU A 75 -5.12 0.29 1.16
CA GLU A 75 -4.09 -0.13 0.22
C GLU A 75 -4.41 -1.51 -0.37
N CYS A 76 -5.01 -2.39 0.43
CA CYS A 76 -5.42 -3.74 0.06
C CYS A 76 -6.84 -3.80 -0.52
N GLU A 77 -7.48 -2.65 -0.77
CA GLU A 77 -8.73 -2.56 -1.53
C GLU A 77 -8.41 -2.39 -3.02
N ARG A 78 -9.33 -2.84 -3.89
CA ARG A 78 -9.21 -2.61 -5.34
C ARG A 78 -9.63 -1.18 -5.69
N VAL A 79 -8.99 -0.60 -6.70
CA VAL A 79 -9.20 0.80 -7.11
C VAL A 79 -10.63 1.10 -7.59
N LEU A 80 -11.36 0.07 -8.05
CA LEU A 80 -12.73 0.20 -8.51
C LEU A 80 -13.70 -0.48 -7.54
N ALA A 81 -14.91 0.09 -7.43
CA ALA A 81 -16.02 -0.52 -6.72
C ALA A 81 -16.52 -1.80 -7.40
N LEU A 82 -17.12 -2.69 -6.60
CA LEU A 82 -17.50 -4.06 -7.00
C LEU A 82 -18.35 -4.13 -8.28
N GLU A 83 -19.26 -3.18 -8.46
CA GLU A 83 -20.14 -3.08 -9.63
C GLU A 83 -19.38 -2.90 -10.95
N SER A 84 -18.15 -2.41 -10.90
CA SER A 84 -17.30 -2.19 -12.08
C SER A 84 -16.41 -3.40 -12.40
N TRP A 85 -16.30 -4.38 -11.50
CA TRP A 85 -15.33 -5.48 -11.64
C TRP A 85 -15.63 -6.36 -12.84
N ALA A 86 -16.89 -6.73 -13.07
CA ALA A 86 -17.26 -7.58 -14.20
C ALA A 86 -16.98 -6.89 -15.55
N GLY A 87 -17.23 -5.58 -15.64
CA GLY A 87 -16.93 -4.78 -16.82
C GLY A 87 -15.43 -4.69 -17.06
N PHE A 88 -14.66 -4.37 -16.02
CA PHE A 88 -13.20 -4.29 -16.09
C PHE A 88 -12.58 -5.64 -16.48
N GLN A 89 -13.03 -6.74 -15.87
CA GLN A 89 -12.52 -8.08 -16.17
C GLN A 89 -12.84 -8.52 -17.60
N LYS A 90 -14.02 -8.18 -18.12
CA LYS A 90 -14.36 -8.46 -19.51
C LYS A 90 -13.44 -7.73 -20.50
N GLU A 91 -13.05 -6.50 -20.18
CA GLU A 91 -12.23 -5.66 -21.04
C GLU A 91 -10.73 -5.99 -20.94
N PHE A 92 -10.21 -6.16 -19.73
CA PHE A 92 -8.77 -6.26 -19.46
C PHE A 92 -8.30 -7.68 -19.08
N GLY A 93 -9.22 -8.63 -18.89
CA GLY A 93 -8.90 -10.02 -18.55
C GLY A 93 -8.41 -10.25 -17.12
N SER A 94 -8.36 -9.20 -16.29
CA SER A 94 -7.92 -9.24 -14.88
C SER A 94 -8.90 -8.49 -13.98
N LEU A 95 -8.79 -8.67 -12.66
CA LEU A 95 -9.51 -7.81 -11.72
C LEU A 95 -8.84 -6.44 -11.62
N PRO A 96 -9.59 -5.37 -11.28
CA PRO A 96 -9.00 -4.03 -11.07
C PRO A 96 -7.85 -4.11 -10.07
N PRO A 97 -6.73 -3.40 -10.25
CA PRO A 97 -5.59 -3.50 -9.34
C PRO A 97 -5.95 -3.10 -7.91
N TYR A 98 -5.18 -3.57 -6.94
CA TYR A 98 -5.19 -3.03 -5.59
C TYR A 98 -4.65 -1.60 -5.59
N ARG A 99 -5.02 -0.80 -4.58
CA ARG A 99 -4.56 0.59 -4.48
C ARG A 99 -3.04 0.68 -4.41
N PHE A 100 -2.38 -0.18 -3.63
CA PHE A 100 -0.91 -0.23 -3.59
C PHE A 100 -0.28 -0.62 -4.95
N GLU A 101 -0.98 -1.41 -5.78
CA GLU A 101 -0.49 -1.80 -7.10
C GLU A 101 -0.56 -0.62 -8.08
N SER A 102 -1.65 0.14 -8.03
CA SER A 102 -1.83 1.36 -8.84
C SER A 102 -0.99 2.55 -8.34
N CYS A 103 -0.68 2.55 -7.04
CA CYS A 103 0.20 3.48 -6.32
C CYS A 103 0.01 4.97 -6.65
N GLY A 104 -1.21 5.47 -6.50
CA GLY A 104 -1.50 6.90 -6.66
C GLY A 104 -0.83 7.76 -5.59
N ASP A 105 -0.78 9.08 -5.80
CA ASP A 105 -0.14 10.03 -4.87
C ASP A 105 -0.73 9.94 -3.45
N GLU A 106 -2.03 9.69 -3.33
CA GLU A 106 -2.70 9.52 -2.04
C GLU A 106 -2.22 8.27 -1.32
N ASP A 107 -2.04 7.17 -2.05
CA ASP A 107 -1.61 5.87 -1.55
C ASP A 107 -0.15 5.95 -1.09
N GLN A 108 0.71 6.53 -1.92
CA GLN A 108 2.09 6.82 -1.54
C GLN A 108 2.18 7.70 -0.29
N ARG A 109 1.32 8.71 -0.16
CA ARG A 109 1.28 9.58 1.04
C ARG A 109 0.85 8.78 2.28
N LYS A 110 -0.14 7.90 2.17
CA LYS A 110 -0.59 7.04 3.27
C LYS A 110 0.51 6.08 3.71
N LEU A 111 1.18 5.44 2.77
CA LEU A 111 2.29 4.53 3.03
C LEU A 111 3.51 5.25 3.59
N ARG A 112 3.87 6.45 3.08
CA ARG A 112 4.91 7.29 3.69
C ARG A 112 4.59 7.64 5.15
N ASN A 113 3.35 8.04 5.44
CA ASN A 113 2.92 8.31 6.81
C ASN A 113 2.99 7.05 7.71
N TRP A 114 2.73 5.87 7.15
CA TRP A 114 2.86 4.60 7.87
C TRP A 114 4.33 4.28 8.19
N VAL A 115 5.23 4.43 7.22
CA VAL A 115 6.69 4.31 7.40
C VAL A 115 7.19 5.30 8.46
N ASP A 116 6.78 6.57 8.38
CA ASP A 116 7.23 7.61 9.31
C ASP A 116 6.79 7.35 10.75
N LYS A 117 5.61 6.76 10.95
CA LYS A 117 5.16 6.32 12.28
C LYS A 117 6.09 5.24 12.86
N TRP A 118 6.50 4.26 12.04
CA TRP A 118 7.45 3.22 12.45
C TRP A 118 8.84 3.79 12.74
N LYS A 119 9.35 4.71 11.89
CA LYS A 119 10.61 5.43 12.15
C LYS A 119 10.57 6.19 13.47
N ASN A 120 9.49 6.93 13.71
CA ASN A 120 9.31 7.69 14.95
C ASN A 120 9.24 6.76 16.17
N LEU A 121 8.53 5.63 16.07
CA LEU A 121 8.48 4.65 17.14
C LEU A 121 9.86 4.04 17.42
N LYS A 122 10.64 3.70 16.38
CA LYS A 122 12.02 3.22 16.52
C LYS A 122 12.90 4.21 17.29
N THR A 123 12.82 5.50 16.95
CA THR A 123 13.55 6.57 17.66
C THR A 123 13.12 6.64 19.13
N LYS A 124 11.81 6.71 19.39
CA LYS A 124 11.27 6.78 20.76
C LYS A 124 11.64 5.56 21.60
N SER A 125 11.57 4.36 21.03
CA SER A 125 11.96 3.13 21.73
C SER A 125 13.44 3.14 22.09
N LYS A 126 14.32 3.58 21.18
CA LYS A 126 15.74 3.74 21.45
C LYS A 126 15.99 4.76 22.57
N ASP A 127 15.37 5.93 22.47
CA ASP A 127 15.51 6.99 23.48
C ASP A 127 15.03 6.51 24.85
N TYR A 128 13.88 5.85 24.91
CA TYR A 128 13.34 5.29 26.14
C TYR A 128 14.29 4.25 26.74
N LEU A 129 14.66 3.21 26.00
CA LEU A 129 15.49 2.11 26.51
C LEU A 129 16.89 2.58 26.92
N CYS A 130 17.56 3.37 26.08
CA CYS A 130 18.94 3.82 26.33
C CYS A 130 19.04 5.00 27.32
N SER A 131 17.97 5.78 27.53
CA SER A 131 18.00 6.83 28.57
C SER A 131 17.99 6.26 29.99
N HIS A 132 17.49 5.03 30.16
CA HIS A 132 17.47 4.32 31.44
C HIS A 132 18.79 3.58 31.75
N GLU A 133 19.59 3.21 30.74
CA GLU A 133 20.93 2.62 30.94
C GLU A 133 21.91 3.59 31.62
N LYS A 134 21.72 4.91 31.49
CA LYS A 134 22.56 5.91 32.18
C LYS A 134 22.24 6.10 33.66
N LYS A 135 21.22 5.41 34.21
CA LYS A 135 20.78 5.56 35.60
C LYS A 135 20.89 4.28 36.45
N SER A 136 21.44 3.19 35.92
CA SER A 136 21.77 2.02 36.75
C SER A 136 23.11 2.25 37.48
N PHE A 137 23.04 2.12 38.81
CA PHE A 137 24.09 2.29 39.82
C PHE A 137 25.37 1.49 39.57
#